data_AF-B6SZ89-F1
#
_entry.id   AF-B6SZ89-F1
#
_cell.length_a   1.000
_cell.length_b   1.000
_cell.length_c   1.000
_cell.angle_alpha   90.00
_cell.angle_beta   90.00
_cell.angle_gamma   90.00
#
_symmetry.space_group_name_H-M   'P 1'
#
loop_
_entity.id
_entity.type
_entity.pdbx_description
1 polymer ?
#
loop_
_entity_poly.entity_id
_entity_poly.type
_entity_poly.pdbx_seq_one_letter_code
_entity_poly.pdbx_strand_id
1 'polypeptide(L)'
;MARLLLLLGASVLLLASAVTAQDCLSATFSGGRTFGKCNSLPSLSASLHWTYHPENGTADVAFRAPSDPSGWVAWGINPDSGGSMAGSSVFVASQDGSGAVSILMTNLESTSPSLTNTTALKFKVPAGPAAEYSDRAYTIYATVELPRNSTQQFTVWQAGPATSNGGISPHPTAPANLASTQRLDFLSGSSTAASNSKLHRRNIHGMLNAIAWGVLIPTGAIIARYLRVFESADPAWFYLHIACQCSGYVLGVAGWGLGLKLGSESAGVTYQPHRSIGIAIFCLATLQVLALLLRPDKKNKYRLYWNIYHHSVGYAVIVLSAVNIFKGLHILEPASGYKTAYIVILATLAGIALCLEAITWPIAIRKRRRNADKASGGNGWQQGA
;
A
#
# COMPACT_ATOMS: atom_id res chain seq x y z
N MET A 1 -25.11 -4.88 -27.04
CA MET A 1 -25.33 -4.13 -25.77
C MET A 1 -24.05 -3.94 -24.94
N ALA A 2 -23.13 -4.92 -24.86
CA ALA A 2 -21.86 -4.76 -24.13
C ALA A 2 -20.87 -3.72 -24.72
N ARG A 3 -20.90 -3.44 -26.03
CA ARG A 3 -20.03 -2.41 -26.65
C ARG A 3 -20.55 -0.97 -26.51
N LEU A 4 -21.84 -0.78 -26.23
CA LEU A 4 -22.44 0.55 -26.05
C LEU A 4 -22.21 1.09 -24.63
N LEU A 5 -22.15 0.19 -23.62
CA LEU A 5 -21.84 0.51 -22.22
C LEU A 5 -20.35 0.91 -22.01
N LEU A 6 -19.43 0.38 -22.82
CA LEU A 6 -18.01 0.74 -22.79
C LEU A 6 -17.73 2.13 -23.40
N LEU A 7 -18.54 2.57 -24.37
CA LEU A 7 -18.40 3.88 -25.01
C LEU A 7 -19.07 5.02 -24.22
N LEU A 8 -20.17 4.73 -23.51
CA LEU A 8 -20.81 5.66 -22.57
C LEU A 8 -19.98 5.86 -21.28
N GLY A 9 -19.23 4.85 -20.83
CA GLY A 9 -18.29 4.98 -19.71
C GLY A 9 -17.07 5.86 -20.02
N ALA A 10 -16.56 5.80 -21.25
CA ALA A 10 -15.40 6.59 -21.67
C ALA A 10 -15.73 8.08 -21.88
N SER A 11 -16.98 8.41 -22.24
CA SER A 11 -17.42 9.80 -22.45
C SER A 11 -17.78 10.52 -21.15
N VAL A 12 -18.20 9.80 -20.10
CA VAL A 12 -18.41 10.39 -18.75
C VAL A 12 -17.09 10.62 -18.01
N LEU A 13 -16.03 9.86 -18.32
CA LEU A 13 -14.69 10.04 -17.72
C LEU A 13 -13.86 11.18 -18.35
N LEU A 14 -14.25 11.71 -19.51
CA LEU A 14 -13.55 12.82 -20.17
C LEU A 14 -14.06 14.21 -19.74
N LEU A 15 -15.19 14.29 -19.04
CA LEU A 15 -15.78 15.55 -18.54
C LEU A 15 -15.47 15.87 -17.06
N ALA A 16 -14.70 15.02 -16.36
CA ALA A 16 -14.40 15.23 -14.95
C ALA A 16 -13.05 15.93 -14.66
N SER A 17 -12.34 16.40 -15.70
CA SER A 17 -10.93 16.85 -15.58
C SER A 17 -10.72 18.34 -15.85
N ALA A 18 -11.67 19.22 -15.52
CA ALA A 18 -11.50 20.66 -15.76
C ALA A 18 -12.30 21.61 -14.83
N VAL A 19 -12.71 21.22 -13.62
CA VAL A 19 -13.59 22.08 -12.79
C VAL A 19 -12.98 22.59 -11.47
N THR A 20 -11.82 22.14 -11.00
CA THR A 20 -11.36 22.51 -9.64
C THR A 20 -10.35 23.66 -9.54
N ALA A 21 -10.01 24.35 -10.63
CA ALA A 21 -8.90 25.33 -10.62
C ALA A 21 -9.30 26.80 -10.34
N GLN A 22 -10.58 27.12 -10.10
CA GLN A 22 -11.02 28.53 -9.97
C GLN A 22 -11.81 28.86 -8.70
N ASP A 23 -12.23 27.87 -7.91
CA ASP A 23 -13.11 28.11 -6.75
C ASP A 23 -12.38 28.73 -5.53
N CYS A 24 -11.05 28.62 -5.48
CA CYS A 24 -10.24 29.13 -4.36
C CYS A 24 -9.86 30.62 -4.47
N LEU A 25 -10.02 31.28 -5.62
CA LEU A 25 -9.56 32.67 -5.78
C LEU A 25 -10.36 33.69 -4.94
N SER A 26 -11.52 33.28 -4.43
CA SER A 26 -12.36 34.08 -3.52
C SER A 26 -11.78 34.22 -2.10
N ALA A 27 -10.71 33.51 -1.77
CA ALA A 27 -10.08 33.58 -0.46
C ALA A 27 -9.49 34.97 -0.18
N THR A 28 -9.82 35.52 0.98
CA THR A 28 -9.28 36.79 1.47
C THR A 28 -8.08 36.56 2.38
N PHE A 29 -7.06 37.39 2.23
CA PHE A 29 -5.82 37.33 3.01
C PHE A 29 -5.58 38.65 3.74
N SER A 30 -4.94 38.57 4.91
CA SER A 30 -4.62 39.75 5.71
C SER A 30 -3.69 40.71 4.98
N GLY A 31 -3.81 42.00 5.32
CA GLY A 31 -2.98 43.05 4.73
C GLY A 31 -3.30 43.35 3.25
N GLY A 32 -4.48 42.93 2.77
CA GLY A 32 -4.92 43.19 1.38
C GLY A 32 -4.12 42.41 0.33
N ARG A 33 -3.46 41.31 0.73
CA ARG A 33 -2.67 40.47 -0.19
C ARG A 33 -3.59 39.77 -1.19
N THR A 34 -3.16 39.75 -2.45
CA THR A 34 -3.87 39.09 -3.55
C THR A 34 -2.92 38.21 -4.35
N PHE A 35 -3.43 37.08 -4.85
CA PHE A 35 -2.65 36.11 -5.61
C PHE A 35 -3.28 35.83 -6.97
N GLY A 36 -2.45 35.71 -8.01
CA GLY A 36 -2.93 35.54 -9.39
C GLY A 36 -3.44 34.13 -9.70
N LYS A 37 -2.99 33.11 -8.95
CA LYS A 37 -3.38 31.71 -9.13
C LYS A 37 -3.64 31.04 -7.78
N CYS A 38 -4.42 29.97 -7.81
CA CYS A 38 -4.64 29.12 -6.65
C CYS A 38 -4.84 27.65 -7.04
N ASN A 39 -4.71 26.77 -6.05
CA ASN A 39 -4.92 25.34 -6.16
C ASN A 39 -5.49 24.81 -4.84
N SER A 40 -6.71 24.27 -4.88
CA SER A 40 -7.28 23.48 -3.80
C SER A 40 -6.61 22.11 -3.76
N LEU A 41 -5.78 21.87 -2.75
CA LEU A 41 -4.94 20.69 -2.67
C LEU A 41 -5.79 19.44 -2.40
N PRO A 42 -5.41 18.27 -2.96
CA PRO A 42 -6.24 17.06 -2.91
C PRO A 42 -6.32 16.42 -1.52
N SER A 43 -5.48 16.83 -0.58
CA SER A 43 -5.33 16.22 0.74
C SER A 43 -5.26 17.28 1.84
N LEU A 44 -5.75 16.91 3.03
CA LEU A 44 -5.72 17.75 4.24
C LEU A 44 -6.52 19.06 4.14
N SER A 45 -7.45 19.16 3.20
CA SER A 45 -8.31 20.34 2.98
C SER A 45 -7.52 21.65 2.89
N ALA A 46 -6.31 21.59 2.34
CA ALA A 46 -5.39 22.70 2.24
C ALA A 46 -5.54 23.41 0.88
N SER A 47 -5.11 24.67 0.81
CA SER A 47 -5.04 25.44 -0.43
C SER A 47 -3.70 26.14 -0.57
N LEU A 48 -3.27 26.30 -1.82
CA LEU A 48 -2.06 27.04 -2.17
C LEU A 48 -2.43 28.15 -3.14
N HIS A 49 -1.99 29.36 -2.85
CA HIS A 49 -2.20 30.55 -3.67
C HIS A 49 -0.84 31.14 -3.99
N TRP A 50 -0.66 31.61 -5.22
CA TRP A 50 0.62 32.20 -5.60
C TRP A 50 0.52 33.20 -6.74
N THR A 51 1.53 34.06 -6.80
CA THR A 51 1.85 34.92 -7.94
C THR A 51 3.30 34.64 -8.31
N TYR A 52 3.55 34.24 -9.56
CA TYR A 52 4.91 34.00 -10.06
C TYR A 52 5.42 35.24 -10.79
N HIS A 53 6.67 35.59 -10.53
CA HIS A 53 7.38 36.76 -11.01
C HIS A 53 8.54 36.31 -11.92
N PRO A 54 8.33 36.23 -13.25
CA PRO A 54 9.33 35.71 -14.19
C PRO A 54 10.64 36.50 -14.22
N GLU A 55 10.59 37.80 -13.92
CA GLU A 55 11.72 38.72 -14.00
C GLU A 55 12.84 38.40 -13.00
N ASN A 56 12.50 37.83 -11.86
CA ASN A 56 13.44 37.47 -10.80
C ASN A 56 13.35 35.99 -10.40
N GLY A 57 12.48 35.22 -11.06
CA GLY A 57 12.29 33.80 -10.79
C GLY A 57 11.68 33.51 -9.42
N THR A 58 10.98 34.47 -8.82
CA THR A 58 10.38 34.33 -7.49
C THR A 58 8.89 34.03 -7.56
N ALA A 59 8.36 33.46 -6.49
CA ALA A 59 6.93 33.29 -6.29
C ALA A 59 6.53 33.79 -4.91
N ASP A 60 5.54 34.68 -4.86
CA ASP A 60 4.80 35.00 -3.64
C ASP A 60 3.76 33.92 -3.41
N VAL A 61 3.74 33.34 -2.22
CA VAL A 61 2.93 32.19 -1.87
C VAL A 61 2.13 32.45 -0.59
N ALA A 62 0.86 32.02 -0.60
CA ALA A 62 0.06 31.80 0.59
C ALA A 62 -0.41 30.34 0.63
N PHE A 63 0.04 29.60 1.64
CA PHE A 63 -0.46 28.25 1.93
C PHE A 63 -1.41 28.31 3.11
N ARG A 64 -2.64 27.80 2.95
CA ARG A 64 -3.66 27.77 4.01
C ARG A 64 -4.07 26.34 4.30
N ALA A 65 -4.10 25.94 5.57
CA ALA A 65 -4.55 24.61 5.96
C ALA A 65 -5.27 24.64 7.32
N PRO A 66 -6.38 23.88 7.48
CA PRO A 66 -7.05 23.71 8.76
C PRO A 66 -6.14 23.02 9.78
N SER A 67 -6.15 23.51 11.03
CA SER A 67 -5.49 22.85 12.17
C SER A 67 -6.04 23.38 13.48
N ASP A 68 -5.95 22.57 14.53
CA ASP A 68 -6.22 23.04 15.88
C ASP A 68 -5.22 24.14 16.27
N PRO A 69 -5.59 25.06 17.18
CA PRO A 69 -4.70 26.13 17.60
C PRO A 69 -3.42 25.55 18.24
N SER A 70 -3.53 24.45 18.97
CA SER A 70 -2.38 23.70 19.53
C SER A 70 -1.68 22.80 18.51
N GLY A 71 -2.05 22.84 17.23
CA GLY A 71 -1.41 22.10 16.17
C GLY A 71 -0.40 22.94 15.40
N TRP A 72 0.05 22.40 14.27
CA TRP A 72 0.91 23.08 13.33
C TRP A 72 0.53 22.70 11.89
N VAL A 73 0.92 23.53 10.94
CA VAL A 73 0.88 23.22 9.51
C VAL A 73 2.23 23.52 8.88
N ALA A 74 2.58 22.81 7.81
CA ALA A 74 3.80 23.04 7.09
C ALA A 74 3.58 22.99 5.57
N TRP A 75 4.35 23.80 4.87
CA TRP A 75 4.47 23.78 3.42
C TRP A 75 5.91 23.99 3.00
N GLY A 76 6.32 23.38 1.89
CA GLY A 76 7.63 23.66 1.33
C GLY A 76 7.87 23.03 -0.04
N ILE A 77 9.09 23.22 -0.51
CA ILE A 77 9.56 22.72 -1.80
C ILE A 77 10.61 21.64 -1.52
N ASN A 78 10.58 20.56 -2.30
CA ASN A 78 11.64 19.56 -2.34
C ASN A 78 12.49 19.75 -3.60
N PRO A 79 13.67 20.40 -3.49
CA PRO A 79 14.57 20.52 -4.61
C PRO A 79 15.16 19.16 -4.98
N ASP A 80 15.47 18.31 -4.01
CA ASP A 80 16.31 17.12 -4.22
C ASP A 80 15.58 16.00 -4.98
N SER A 81 14.35 15.68 -4.58
CA SER A 81 13.58 14.58 -5.17
C SER A 81 12.06 14.81 -5.08
N GLY A 82 11.32 14.32 -6.09
CA GLY A 82 9.86 14.40 -6.08
C GLY A 82 9.20 13.32 -5.23
N GLY A 83 8.08 13.65 -4.57
CA GLY A 83 7.23 12.68 -3.89
C GLY A 83 7.75 12.17 -2.54
N SER A 84 8.68 12.90 -1.91
CA SER A 84 9.26 12.57 -0.60
C SER A 84 9.27 13.80 0.32
N MET A 85 9.15 13.57 1.63
CA MET A 85 9.39 14.59 2.66
C MET A 85 10.88 14.89 2.78
N ALA A 86 11.74 13.86 2.78
CA ALA A 86 13.18 14.01 2.89
C ALA A 86 13.74 14.72 1.64
N GLY A 87 14.62 15.69 1.86
CA GLY A 87 15.15 16.61 0.85
C GLY A 87 14.46 17.97 0.84
N SER A 88 13.30 18.13 1.52
CA SER A 88 12.52 19.36 1.47
C SER A 88 13.05 20.47 2.35
N SER A 89 12.93 21.71 1.90
CA SER A 89 13.03 22.91 2.73
C SER A 89 11.62 23.44 2.98
N VAL A 90 11.25 23.59 4.24
CA VAL A 90 9.86 23.84 4.66
C VAL A 90 9.73 25.02 5.61
N PHE A 91 8.55 25.62 5.58
CA PHE A 91 8.04 26.57 6.54
C PHE A 91 7.01 25.86 7.40
N VAL A 92 7.14 25.95 8.73
CA VAL A 92 6.19 25.38 9.68
C VAL A 92 5.57 26.53 10.47
N ALA A 93 4.24 26.66 10.43
CA ALA A 93 3.49 27.58 11.26
C ALA A 93 2.90 26.86 12.46
N SER A 94 3.10 27.46 13.62
CA SER A 94 2.52 27.04 14.90
C SER A 94 2.41 28.25 15.81
N GLN A 95 1.53 28.19 16.79
CA GLN A 95 1.44 29.22 17.82
C GLN A 95 1.94 28.72 19.18
N ASP A 96 2.46 29.63 19.99
CA ASP A 96 2.86 29.34 21.37
C ASP A 96 1.67 29.35 22.34
N GLY A 97 1.93 29.11 23.62
CA GLY A 97 0.90 29.14 24.68
C GLY A 97 0.23 30.50 24.89
N SER A 98 0.81 31.59 24.36
CA SER A 98 0.21 32.93 24.38
C SER A 98 -0.69 33.19 23.16
N GLY A 99 -0.73 32.27 22.19
CA GLY A 99 -1.45 32.42 20.93
C GLY A 99 -0.66 33.21 19.87
N ALA A 100 0.60 33.54 20.12
CA ALA A 100 1.44 34.20 19.13
C ALA A 100 1.87 33.20 18.06
N VAL A 101 1.54 33.50 16.80
CA VAL A 101 1.88 32.65 15.64
C VAL A 101 3.33 32.91 15.23
N SER A 102 4.07 31.83 15.00
CA SER A 102 5.49 31.87 14.62
C SER A 102 5.74 30.99 13.40
N ILE A 103 6.83 31.27 12.68
CA ILE A 103 7.34 30.43 11.59
C ILE A 103 8.68 29.84 11.96
N LEU A 104 8.78 28.53 11.81
CA LEU A 104 10.03 27.79 11.79
C LEU A 104 10.42 27.49 10.34
N MET A 105 11.64 27.86 9.96
CA MET A 105 12.24 27.48 8.68
C MET A 105 13.24 26.34 8.91
N THR A 106 13.10 25.23 8.18
CA THR A 106 14.00 24.08 8.38
C THR A 106 14.16 23.20 7.14
N ASN A 107 15.28 22.47 7.10
CA ASN A 107 15.57 21.47 6.07
C ASN A 107 15.30 20.07 6.62
N LEU A 108 14.48 19.30 5.90
CA LEU A 108 14.10 17.94 6.27
C LEU A 108 15.06 16.96 5.59
N GLU A 109 16.13 16.56 6.27
CA GLU A 109 17.12 15.63 5.69
C GLU A 109 16.69 14.16 5.76
N SER A 110 15.65 13.84 6.53
CA SER A 110 15.12 12.48 6.67
C SER A 110 13.62 12.50 6.98
N THR A 111 13.01 11.31 7.10
CA THR A 111 11.62 11.13 7.53
C THR A 111 11.44 11.18 9.05
N SER A 112 12.53 11.38 9.80
CA SER A 112 12.52 11.63 11.25
C SER A 112 13.53 12.74 11.56
N PRO A 113 13.29 13.96 11.05
CA PRO A 113 14.27 15.03 11.13
C PRO A 113 14.32 15.62 12.54
N SER A 114 15.49 16.11 12.92
CA SER A 114 15.59 17.10 13.99
C SER A 114 15.22 18.46 13.40
N LEU A 115 14.30 19.17 14.04
CA LEU A 115 13.85 20.47 13.56
C LEU A 115 14.77 21.55 14.13
N THR A 116 15.54 22.20 13.26
CA THR A 116 16.43 23.31 13.63
C THR A 116 16.04 24.53 12.83
N ASN A 117 15.78 25.66 13.50
CA ASN A 117 15.46 26.90 12.83
C ASN A 117 16.68 27.41 12.06
N THR A 118 16.56 27.58 10.76
CA THR A 118 17.65 28.02 9.89
C THR A 118 17.15 28.98 8.82
N THR A 119 17.98 29.96 8.50
CA THR A 119 17.78 30.86 7.35
C THR A 119 18.44 30.30 6.08
N ALA A 120 19.28 29.25 6.21
CA ALA A 120 19.96 28.59 5.10
C ALA A 120 19.12 27.45 4.51
N LEU A 121 17.98 27.79 3.91
CA LEU A 121 17.18 26.85 3.13
C LEU A 121 17.87 26.50 1.80
N LYS A 122 17.45 25.41 1.15
CA LYS A 122 17.97 24.96 -0.15
C LYS A 122 17.52 25.84 -1.33
N PHE A 123 16.77 26.91 -1.05
CA PHE A 123 16.37 27.97 -1.95
C PHE A 123 16.34 29.30 -1.20
N LYS A 124 16.43 30.42 -1.92
CA LYS A 124 16.41 31.75 -1.27
C LYS A 124 14.98 32.17 -0.91
N VAL A 125 14.88 32.93 0.17
CA VAL A 125 13.64 33.53 0.67
C VAL A 125 13.84 35.04 0.69
N PRO A 126 13.55 35.77 -0.41
CA PRO A 126 13.90 37.19 -0.54
C PRO A 126 13.18 38.12 0.43
N ALA A 127 11.98 37.75 0.88
CA ALA A 127 11.21 38.49 1.87
C ALA A 127 10.90 37.59 3.07
N GLY A 128 11.01 38.15 4.29
CA GLY A 128 10.77 37.39 5.52
C GLY A 128 9.38 36.75 5.53
N PRO A 129 9.27 35.45 5.89
CA PRO A 129 7.98 34.77 5.90
C PRO A 129 7.13 35.26 7.07
N ALA A 130 5.80 35.19 6.93
CA ALA A 130 4.85 35.54 7.97
C ALA A 130 3.75 34.49 8.07
N ALA A 131 3.21 34.25 9.26
CA ALA A 131 2.08 33.35 9.44
C ALA A 131 1.01 33.97 10.33
N GLU A 132 -0.21 33.48 10.16
CA GLU A 132 -1.36 33.87 10.97
C GLU A 132 -2.28 32.67 11.22
N TYR A 133 -3.12 32.81 12.23
CA TYR A 133 -4.15 31.84 12.58
C TYR A 133 -5.50 32.54 12.63
N SER A 134 -6.42 32.12 11.77
CA SER A 134 -7.78 32.64 11.70
C SER A 134 -8.73 31.58 11.15
N ASP A 135 -10.00 31.61 11.57
CA ASP A 135 -11.03 30.67 11.11
C ASP A 135 -10.64 29.19 11.22
N ARG A 136 -9.94 28.82 12.31
CA ARG A 136 -9.40 27.46 12.56
C ARG A 136 -8.41 26.96 11.49
N ALA A 137 -7.71 27.88 10.83
CA ALA A 137 -6.71 27.56 9.84
C ALA A 137 -5.45 28.41 10.05
N TYR A 138 -4.30 27.81 9.79
CA TYR A 138 -3.05 28.55 9.64
C TYR A 138 -2.88 28.98 8.19
N THR A 139 -2.37 30.19 7.99
CA THR A 139 -1.91 30.67 6.69
C THR A 139 -0.44 31.05 6.77
N ILE A 140 0.38 30.47 5.89
CA ILE A 140 1.81 30.76 5.74
C ILE A 140 1.99 31.62 4.49
N TYR A 141 2.65 32.77 4.66
CA TYR A 141 3.07 33.66 3.59
C TYR A 141 4.58 33.57 3.41
N ALA A 142 5.05 33.38 2.18
CA ALA A 142 6.47 33.37 1.86
C ALA A 142 6.72 33.84 0.42
N THR A 143 7.83 34.54 0.20
CA THR A 143 8.37 34.78 -1.14
C THR A 143 9.59 33.87 -1.33
N VAL A 144 9.58 33.03 -2.38
CA VAL A 144 10.64 32.03 -2.62
C VAL A 144 11.23 32.17 -4.01
N GLU A 145 12.55 32.08 -4.11
CA GLU A 145 13.24 31.92 -5.40
C GLU A 145 13.10 30.45 -5.84
N LEU A 146 12.49 30.19 -6.99
CA LEU A 146 12.23 28.80 -7.42
C LEU A 146 13.55 28.08 -7.73
N PRO A 147 13.87 26.97 -7.04
CA PRO A 147 15.17 26.33 -7.18
C PRO A 147 15.37 25.73 -8.57
N ARG A 148 16.64 25.61 -8.98
CA ARG A 148 17.08 25.02 -10.26
C ARG A 148 16.58 25.77 -11.51
N ASN A 149 16.21 27.05 -11.38
CA ASN A 149 15.73 27.88 -12.50
C ASN A 149 14.58 27.19 -13.27
N SER A 150 13.67 26.57 -12.53
CA SER A 150 12.53 25.81 -13.06
C SER A 150 11.25 26.33 -12.43
N THR A 151 10.20 26.53 -13.24
CA THR A 151 8.87 26.85 -12.70
C THR A 151 8.17 25.61 -12.15
N GLN A 152 8.64 24.42 -12.54
CA GLN A 152 8.13 23.14 -12.08
C GLN A 152 8.85 22.71 -10.80
N GLN A 153 8.08 22.59 -9.73
CA GLN A 153 8.58 22.28 -8.40
C GLN A 153 7.79 21.13 -7.78
N PHE A 154 8.46 20.35 -6.93
CA PHE A 154 7.78 19.40 -6.06
C PHE A 154 7.45 20.09 -4.74
N THR A 155 6.17 20.22 -4.43
CA THR A 155 5.72 20.83 -3.17
C THR A 155 5.20 19.75 -2.24
N VAL A 156 5.46 19.92 -0.94
CA VAL A 156 4.98 19.05 0.12
C VAL A 156 4.22 19.88 1.16
N TRP A 157 3.22 19.29 1.80
CA TRP A 157 2.51 19.92 2.89
C TRP A 157 2.08 18.92 3.96
N GLN A 158 1.91 19.39 5.18
CA GLN A 158 1.43 18.59 6.30
C GLN A 158 0.66 19.42 7.31
N ALA A 159 -0.12 18.73 8.12
CA ALA A 159 -0.68 19.23 9.38
C ALA A 159 -0.45 18.18 10.47
N GLY A 160 -0.21 18.63 11.69
CA GLY A 160 0.05 17.73 12.81
C GLY A 160 -0.20 18.36 14.18
N PRO A 161 -0.20 17.54 15.24
CA PRO A 161 -0.36 18.01 16.60
C PRO A 161 0.94 18.65 17.14
N ALA A 162 0.85 19.52 18.14
CA ALA A 162 2.03 19.90 18.93
C ALA A 162 2.33 18.88 20.04
N THR A 163 3.51 19.01 20.65
CA THR A 163 3.88 18.32 21.89
C THR A 163 3.21 19.00 23.08
N SER A 164 3.20 18.35 24.24
CA SER A 164 2.72 18.93 25.50
C SER A 164 3.41 20.25 25.87
N ASN A 165 4.60 20.50 25.33
CA ASN A 165 5.43 21.67 25.60
C ASN A 165 5.35 22.71 24.46
N GLY A 166 4.39 22.58 23.53
CA GLY A 166 4.19 23.49 22.40
C GLY A 166 5.17 23.30 21.24
N GLY A 167 5.96 22.23 21.22
CA GLY A 167 6.86 21.89 20.11
C GLY A 167 6.14 21.16 18.97
N ILE A 168 6.77 21.05 17.81
CA ILE A 168 6.19 20.35 16.65
C ILE A 168 6.34 18.83 16.82
N SER A 169 5.22 18.10 16.93
CA SER A 169 5.23 16.63 16.95
C SER A 169 5.18 16.05 15.53
N PRO A 170 5.57 14.77 15.33
CA PRO A 170 5.39 14.09 14.04
C PRO A 170 3.93 14.15 13.56
N HIS A 171 3.74 14.44 12.27
CA HIS A 171 2.42 14.38 11.66
C HIS A 171 1.92 12.93 11.56
N PRO A 172 0.60 12.70 11.50
CA PRO A 172 0.04 11.38 11.21
C PRO A 172 0.55 10.82 9.87
N THR A 173 0.59 9.50 9.75
CA THR A 173 0.98 8.80 8.51
C THR A 173 -0.23 8.18 7.79
N ALA A 174 -1.41 8.78 7.96
CA ALA A 174 -2.62 8.40 7.26
C ALA A 174 -2.49 8.64 5.74
N PRO A 175 -3.35 8.03 4.89
CA PRO A 175 -3.25 8.15 3.43
C PRO A 175 -3.22 9.59 2.93
N ALA A 176 -4.05 10.48 3.50
CA ALA A 176 -4.08 11.89 3.14
C ALA A 176 -2.71 12.55 3.38
N ASN A 177 -2.07 12.29 4.52
CA ASN A 177 -0.73 12.79 4.83
C ASN A 177 0.31 12.23 3.85
N LEU A 178 0.28 10.92 3.58
CA LEU A 178 1.23 10.29 2.65
C LEU A 178 1.05 10.75 1.19
N ALA A 179 -0.16 11.22 0.85
CA ALA A 179 -0.49 11.79 -0.46
C ALA A 179 -0.27 13.31 -0.53
N SER A 180 0.18 13.97 0.55
CA SER A 180 0.33 15.44 0.62
C SER A 180 1.61 15.94 -0.07
N THR A 181 1.76 15.56 -1.34
CA THR A 181 2.86 15.98 -2.22
C THR A 181 2.32 16.15 -3.64
N GLN A 182 2.84 17.13 -4.39
CA GLN A 182 2.49 17.30 -5.79
C GLN A 182 3.66 17.87 -6.59
N ARG A 183 3.58 17.76 -7.91
CA ARG A 183 4.38 18.55 -8.84
C ARG A 183 3.52 19.71 -9.33
N LEU A 184 3.95 20.93 -9.09
CA LEU A 184 3.28 22.16 -9.48
C LEU A 184 4.17 22.96 -10.42
N ASP A 185 3.59 23.43 -11.52
CA ASP A 185 4.19 24.46 -12.35
C ASP A 185 3.66 25.84 -11.93
N PHE A 186 4.52 26.65 -11.33
CA PHE A 186 4.17 27.98 -10.83
C PHE A 186 3.76 28.96 -11.95
N LEU A 187 4.22 28.73 -13.18
CA LEU A 187 3.88 29.59 -14.33
C LEU A 187 2.52 29.24 -14.92
N SER A 188 2.30 27.97 -15.31
CA SER A 188 1.03 27.56 -15.91
C SER A 188 -0.08 27.38 -14.87
N GLY A 189 0.28 26.94 -13.66
CA GLY A 189 -0.64 26.47 -12.63
C GLY A 189 -1.08 25.02 -12.82
N SER A 190 -0.50 24.31 -13.79
CA SER A 190 -0.71 22.88 -13.93
C SER A 190 -0.12 22.14 -12.73
N SER A 191 -0.95 21.31 -12.09
CA SER A 191 -0.53 20.45 -10.99
C SER A 191 -0.85 19.00 -11.28
N THR A 192 0.11 18.13 -10.99
CA THR A 192 -0.08 16.68 -11.04
C THR A 192 0.36 16.08 -9.72
N ALA A 193 -0.28 15.00 -9.28
CA ALA A 193 0.27 14.21 -8.18
C ALA A 193 1.74 13.85 -8.49
N ALA A 194 2.62 13.89 -7.50
CA ALA A 194 4.01 13.46 -7.69
C ALA A 194 4.04 12.02 -8.25
N SER A 195 4.99 11.70 -9.13
CA SER A 195 5.03 10.45 -9.92
C SER A 195 4.55 9.21 -9.13
N ASN A 196 3.42 8.64 -9.55
CA ASN A 196 2.71 7.52 -8.91
C ASN A 196 3.42 6.16 -9.08
N SER A 197 4.70 6.12 -9.45
CA SER A 197 5.47 4.87 -9.64
C SER A 197 5.46 3.98 -8.38
N LYS A 198 5.47 4.61 -7.20
CA LYS A 198 5.38 3.93 -5.90
C LYS A 198 3.99 3.31 -5.68
N LEU A 199 2.91 4.04 -5.95
CA LEU A 199 1.54 3.51 -5.87
C LEU A 199 1.31 2.38 -6.87
N HIS A 200 1.77 2.55 -8.10
CA HIS A 200 1.71 1.52 -9.13
C HIS A 200 2.42 0.23 -8.68
N ARG A 201 3.61 0.34 -8.10
CA ARG A 201 4.35 -0.81 -7.56
C ARG A 201 3.69 -1.42 -6.32
N ARG A 202 3.06 -0.62 -5.45
CA ARG A 202 2.22 -1.13 -4.35
C ARG A 202 1.04 -1.96 -4.88
N ASN A 203 0.38 -1.49 -5.95
CA ASN A 203 -0.70 -2.22 -6.59
C ASN A 203 -0.23 -3.54 -7.21
N ILE A 204 0.92 -3.52 -7.92
CA ILE A 204 1.53 -4.75 -8.46
C ILE A 204 1.87 -5.74 -7.33
N HIS A 205 2.49 -5.27 -6.24
CA HIS A 205 2.79 -6.10 -5.08
C HIS A 205 1.53 -6.77 -4.52
N GLY A 206 0.46 -5.99 -4.31
CA GLY A 206 -0.81 -6.52 -3.82
C GLY A 206 -1.41 -7.57 -4.76
N MET A 207 -1.41 -7.31 -6.07
CA MET A 207 -1.97 -8.21 -7.08
C MET A 207 -1.19 -9.52 -7.21
N LEU A 208 0.14 -9.45 -7.29
CA LEU A 208 1.01 -10.64 -7.34
C LEU A 208 0.75 -11.55 -6.14
N ASN A 209 0.70 -10.98 -4.93
CA ASN A 209 0.50 -11.74 -3.71
C ASN A 209 -0.94 -12.28 -3.55
N ALA A 210 -1.95 -11.54 -4.02
CA ALA A 210 -3.33 -12.03 -4.02
C ALA A 210 -3.51 -13.23 -4.96
N ILE A 211 -2.94 -13.18 -6.17
CA ILE A 211 -3.00 -14.28 -7.13
C ILE A 211 -2.18 -15.48 -6.62
N ALA A 212 -0.95 -15.25 -6.18
CA ALA A 212 -0.06 -16.28 -5.67
C ALA A 212 -0.65 -16.97 -4.44
N TRP A 213 -0.71 -16.25 -3.33
CA TRP A 213 -1.00 -16.81 -2.01
C TRP A 213 -2.50 -16.95 -1.73
N GLY A 214 -3.32 -16.08 -2.33
CA GLY A 214 -4.78 -16.07 -2.13
C GLY A 214 -5.55 -17.00 -3.06
N VAL A 215 -4.99 -17.36 -4.22
CA VAL A 215 -5.69 -18.18 -5.23
C VAL A 215 -4.92 -19.45 -5.59
N LEU A 216 -3.69 -19.35 -6.09
CA LEU A 216 -2.95 -20.51 -6.60
C LEU A 216 -2.60 -21.52 -5.50
N ILE A 217 -2.07 -21.06 -4.36
CA ILE A 217 -1.68 -21.96 -3.25
C ILE A 217 -2.89 -22.72 -2.67
N PRO A 218 -4.03 -22.07 -2.32
CA PRO A 218 -5.22 -22.77 -1.86
C PRO A 218 -5.82 -23.69 -2.93
N THR A 219 -5.86 -23.26 -4.19
CA THR A 219 -6.38 -24.09 -5.30
C THR A 219 -5.57 -25.37 -5.45
N GLY A 220 -4.23 -25.27 -5.43
CA GLY A 220 -3.37 -26.45 -5.47
C GLY A 220 -3.60 -27.40 -4.28
N ALA A 221 -3.86 -26.86 -3.08
CA ALA A 221 -4.16 -27.68 -1.90
C ALA A 221 -5.51 -28.42 -2.02
N ILE A 222 -6.54 -27.73 -2.52
CA ILE A 222 -7.86 -28.32 -2.83
C ILE A 222 -7.69 -29.44 -3.86
N ILE A 223 -6.92 -29.22 -4.93
CA ILE A 223 -6.66 -30.23 -5.95
C ILE A 223 -6.02 -31.48 -5.34
N ALA A 224 -4.95 -31.33 -4.55
CA ALA A 224 -4.27 -32.47 -3.94
C ALA A 224 -5.15 -33.25 -2.95
N ARG A 225 -6.00 -32.55 -2.19
CA ARG A 225 -6.89 -33.17 -1.20
C ARG A 225 -7.98 -33.99 -1.87
N TYR A 226 -8.67 -33.41 -2.86
CA TYR A 226 -9.91 -33.97 -3.38
C TYR A 226 -9.73 -34.79 -4.66
N LEU A 227 -8.87 -34.35 -5.60
CA LEU A 227 -8.71 -35.08 -6.86
C LEU A 227 -7.93 -36.39 -6.67
N ARG A 228 -7.05 -36.48 -5.67
CA ARG A 228 -6.32 -37.71 -5.32
C ARG A 228 -7.22 -38.91 -5.00
N VAL A 229 -8.49 -38.67 -4.63
CA VAL A 229 -9.45 -39.74 -4.30
C VAL A 229 -9.83 -40.55 -5.55
N PHE A 230 -9.82 -39.92 -6.72
CA PHE A 230 -10.22 -40.53 -7.99
C PHE A 230 -9.04 -41.22 -8.68
N GLU A 231 -9.19 -42.51 -8.99
CA GLU A 231 -8.15 -43.30 -9.66
C GLU A 231 -7.89 -42.80 -11.09
N SER A 232 -8.92 -42.29 -11.78
CA SER A 232 -8.79 -41.67 -13.11
C SER A 232 -7.97 -40.38 -13.13
N ALA A 233 -7.78 -39.74 -11.97
CA ALA A 233 -7.01 -38.52 -11.86
C ALA A 233 -5.54 -38.77 -11.48
N ASP A 234 -5.11 -40.03 -11.28
CA ASP A 234 -3.71 -40.38 -11.03
C ASP A 234 -2.97 -40.57 -12.37
N PRO A 235 -1.82 -39.91 -12.63
CA PRO A 235 -1.05 -39.01 -11.75
C PRO A 235 -1.37 -37.51 -11.91
N ALA A 236 -2.36 -37.15 -12.72
CA ALA A 236 -2.68 -35.75 -13.08
C ALA A 236 -2.88 -34.82 -11.87
N TRP A 237 -3.57 -35.27 -10.80
CA TRP A 237 -3.78 -34.47 -9.58
C TRP A 237 -2.45 -33.98 -8.97
N PHE A 238 -1.41 -34.82 -9.04
CA PHE A 238 -0.11 -34.54 -8.43
C PHE A 238 0.64 -33.47 -9.24
N TYR A 239 0.63 -33.59 -10.56
CA TYR A 239 1.23 -32.58 -11.44
C TYR A 239 0.48 -31.25 -11.38
N LEU A 240 -0.86 -31.26 -11.33
CA LEU A 240 -1.66 -30.06 -11.18
C LEU A 240 -1.40 -29.37 -9.84
N HIS A 241 -1.31 -30.14 -8.74
CA HIS A 241 -0.91 -29.60 -7.45
C HIS A 241 0.45 -28.91 -7.53
N ILE A 242 1.48 -29.60 -8.02
CA ILE A 242 2.84 -29.04 -8.11
C ILE A 242 2.86 -27.81 -9.01
N ALA A 243 2.17 -27.82 -10.15
CA ALA A 243 2.08 -26.67 -11.05
C ALA A 243 1.53 -25.45 -10.31
N CYS A 244 0.39 -25.59 -9.61
CA CYS A 244 -0.17 -24.51 -8.80
C CYS A 244 0.80 -24.04 -7.70
N GLN A 245 1.45 -24.96 -6.97
CA GLN A 245 2.37 -24.60 -5.89
C GLN A 245 3.62 -23.89 -6.40
N CYS A 246 4.26 -24.39 -7.46
CA CYS A 246 5.46 -23.78 -8.03
C CYS A 246 5.14 -22.41 -8.65
N SER A 247 4.06 -22.28 -9.43
CA SER A 247 3.66 -20.99 -9.98
C SER A 247 3.29 -19.99 -8.89
N GLY A 248 2.54 -20.42 -7.87
CA GLY A 248 2.20 -19.60 -6.71
C GLY A 248 3.44 -19.15 -5.95
N TYR A 249 4.38 -20.05 -5.70
CA TYR A 249 5.64 -19.73 -5.01
C TYR A 249 6.48 -18.71 -5.80
N VAL A 250 6.69 -18.91 -7.11
CA VAL A 250 7.47 -17.99 -7.96
C VAL A 250 6.88 -16.57 -7.97
N LEU A 251 5.57 -16.46 -8.20
CA LEU A 251 4.88 -15.16 -8.15
C LEU A 251 4.93 -14.55 -6.74
N GLY A 252 4.80 -15.38 -5.71
CA GLY A 252 4.90 -14.99 -4.31
C GLY A 252 6.27 -14.46 -3.92
N VAL A 253 7.36 -15.06 -4.41
CA VAL A 253 8.74 -14.58 -4.21
C VAL A 253 8.93 -13.22 -4.88
N ALA A 254 8.47 -13.06 -6.12
CA ALA A 254 8.53 -11.77 -6.82
C ALA A 254 7.74 -10.68 -6.06
N GLY A 255 6.52 -11.01 -5.62
CA GLY A 255 5.70 -10.15 -4.78
C GLY A 255 6.38 -9.78 -3.46
N TRP A 256 6.97 -10.75 -2.76
CA TRP A 256 7.70 -10.53 -1.50
C TRP A 256 8.92 -9.63 -1.70
N GLY A 257 9.74 -9.90 -2.72
CA GLY A 257 10.91 -9.07 -3.06
C GLY A 257 10.52 -7.62 -3.38
N LEU A 258 9.44 -7.43 -4.15
CA LEU A 258 8.89 -6.10 -4.40
C LEU A 258 8.42 -5.42 -3.10
N GLY A 259 7.82 -6.18 -2.17
CA GLY A 259 7.42 -5.69 -0.85
C GLY A 259 8.60 -5.20 -0.01
N LEU A 260 9.73 -5.93 -0.02
CA LEU A 260 10.97 -5.49 0.64
C LEU A 260 11.51 -4.19 0.04
N LYS A 261 11.50 -4.09 -1.30
CA LYS A 261 11.95 -2.86 -1.99
C LYS A 261 11.04 -1.67 -1.64
N LEU A 262 9.73 -1.86 -1.65
CA LEU A 262 8.77 -0.82 -1.23
C LEU A 262 8.97 -0.40 0.23
N GLY A 263 9.35 -1.33 1.10
CA GLY A 263 9.75 -1.03 2.48
C GLY A 263 11.01 -0.15 2.55
N SER A 264 12.04 -0.45 1.75
CA SER A 264 13.27 0.35 1.70
C SER A 264 13.05 1.78 1.19
N GLU A 265 12.07 1.98 0.32
CA GLU A 265 11.70 3.29 -0.26
C GLU A 265 10.64 4.04 0.57
N SER A 266 10.20 3.46 1.68
CA SER A 266 9.22 4.04 2.60
C SER A 266 9.83 4.22 3.98
N ALA A 267 11.03 4.79 4.02
CA ALA A 267 11.66 5.18 5.28
C ALA A 267 10.68 5.98 6.14
N GLY A 268 10.61 5.69 7.44
CA GLY A 268 9.69 6.33 8.39
C GLY A 268 8.25 5.75 8.43
N VAL A 269 7.83 4.93 7.46
CA VAL A 269 6.52 4.26 7.50
C VAL A 269 6.72 2.75 7.58
N THR A 270 6.36 2.14 8.71
CA THR A 270 6.51 0.70 8.90
C THR A 270 5.18 0.01 9.18
N TYR A 271 4.91 -1.05 8.42
CA TYR A 271 3.75 -1.91 8.61
C TYR A 271 4.19 -3.25 9.20
N GLN A 272 4.66 -3.22 10.45
CA GLN A 272 5.36 -4.36 11.03
C GLN A 272 4.58 -5.68 11.03
N PRO A 273 3.29 -5.72 11.42
CA PRO A 273 2.54 -6.98 11.39
C PRO A 273 2.44 -7.60 9.99
N HIS A 274 2.18 -6.79 8.97
CA HIS A 274 2.10 -7.27 7.58
C HIS A 274 3.46 -7.77 7.07
N ARG A 275 4.53 -7.04 7.38
CA ARG A 275 5.90 -7.42 7.01
C ARG A 275 6.33 -8.72 7.70
N SER A 276 6.16 -8.84 9.01
CA SER A 276 6.56 -10.03 9.77
C SER A 276 5.80 -11.27 9.34
N ILE A 277 4.48 -11.17 9.14
CA ILE A 277 3.67 -12.28 8.62
C ILE A 277 4.12 -12.64 7.20
N GLY A 278 4.37 -11.65 6.33
CA GLY A 278 4.88 -11.88 4.97
C GLY A 278 6.21 -12.63 4.94
N ILE A 279 7.16 -12.28 5.82
CA ILE A 279 8.44 -13.00 5.96
C ILE A 279 8.20 -14.43 6.46
N ALA A 280 7.32 -14.62 7.45
CA ALA A 280 6.97 -15.96 7.95
C ALA A 280 6.35 -16.84 6.85
N ILE A 281 5.43 -16.30 6.05
CA ILE A 281 4.84 -17.00 4.90
C ILE A 281 5.93 -17.44 3.92
N PHE A 282 6.84 -16.53 3.56
CA PHE A 282 7.94 -16.85 2.66
C PHE A 282 8.81 -17.99 3.20
N CYS A 283 9.26 -17.90 4.46
CA CYS A 283 10.07 -18.96 5.08
C CYS A 283 9.35 -20.31 5.10
N LEU A 284 8.08 -20.34 5.51
CA LEU A 284 7.27 -21.57 5.57
C LEU A 284 6.98 -22.14 4.18
N ALA A 285 6.77 -21.29 3.17
CA ALA A 285 6.58 -21.72 1.80
C ALA A 285 7.87 -22.28 1.18
N THR A 286 9.04 -21.70 1.49
CA THR A 286 10.34 -22.25 1.09
C THR A 286 10.55 -23.64 1.68
N LEU A 287 10.23 -23.83 2.97
CA LEU A 287 10.22 -25.14 3.61
C LEU A 287 9.30 -26.12 2.84
N GLN A 288 8.13 -25.67 2.39
CA GLN A 288 7.24 -26.51 1.58
C GLN A 288 7.80 -26.92 0.23
N VAL A 289 8.53 -26.03 -0.45
CA VAL A 289 9.21 -26.40 -1.71
C VAL A 289 10.30 -27.44 -1.44
N LEU A 290 11.06 -27.31 -0.35
CA LEU A 290 12.04 -28.31 0.06
C LEU A 290 11.40 -29.67 0.41
N ALA A 291 10.11 -29.69 0.79
CA ALA A 291 9.38 -30.93 1.02
C ALA A 291 9.34 -31.82 -0.23
N LEU A 292 9.38 -31.24 -1.43
CA LEU A 292 9.43 -31.99 -2.68
C LEU A 292 10.77 -32.74 -2.82
N LEU A 293 11.89 -32.08 -2.51
CA LEU A 293 13.24 -32.66 -2.57
C LEU A 293 13.44 -33.74 -1.51
N LEU A 294 12.90 -33.52 -0.31
CA LEU A 294 13.03 -34.42 0.84
C LEU A 294 11.93 -35.47 0.91
N ARG A 295 11.18 -35.68 -0.18
CA ARG A 295 10.01 -36.56 -0.22
C ARG A 295 10.42 -38.04 -0.07
N PRO A 296 10.13 -38.73 1.07
CA PRO A 296 10.51 -40.12 1.25
C PRO A 296 9.62 -41.06 0.44
N ASP A 297 10.14 -42.24 0.13
CA ASP A 297 9.38 -43.33 -0.48
C ASP A 297 8.14 -43.72 0.32
N LYS A 298 7.11 -44.23 -0.37
CA LYS A 298 5.81 -44.57 0.24
C LYS A 298 5.92 -45.59 1.37
N LYS A 299 6.91 -46.48 1.33
CA LYS A 299 7.15 -47.54 2.34
C LYS A 299 8.08 -47.10 3.48
N ASN A 300 8.68 -45.91 3.40
CA ASN A 300 9.66 -45.45 4.39
C ASN A 300 8.94 -44.92 5.65
N LYS A 301 9.42 -45.27 6.86
CA LYS A 301 8.86 -44.79 8.14
C LYS A 301 8.82 -43.25 8.25
N TYR A 302 9.79 -42.56 7.63
CA TYR A 302 9.84 -41.09 7.63
C TYR A 302 8.72 -40.44 6.80
N ARG A 303 8.03 -41.21 5.95
CA ARG A 303 6.87 -40.75 5.17
C ARG A 303 5.76 -40.19 6.06
N LEU A 304 5.56 -40.77 7.25
CA LEU A 304 4.54 -40.31 8.20
C LEU A 304 4.85 -38.89 8.69
N TYR A 305 6.06 -38.67 9.22
CA TYR A 305 6.50 -37.36 9.70
C TYR A 305 6.50 -36.32 8.59
N TRP A 306 6.97 -36.69 7.40
CA TRP A 306 6.92 -35.83 6.23
C TRP A 306 5.49 -35.40 5.88
N ASN A 307 4.50 -36.31 5.95
CA ASN A 307 3.10 -35.96 5.69
C ASN A 307 2.55 -34.99 6.76
N ILE A 308 2.89 -35.20 8.05
CA ILE A 308 2.46 -34.30 9.13
C ILE A 308 3.01 -32.89 8.90
N TYR A 309 4.32 -32.80 8.67
CA TYR A 309 5.02 -31.57 8.34
C TYR A 309 4.42 -30.87 7.11
N HIS A 310 4.27 -31.59 6.00
CA HIS A 310 3.77 -31.04 4.75
C HIS A 310 2.32 -30.54 4.88
N HIS A 311 1.46 -31.23 5.63
CA HIS A 311 0.10 -30.76 5.84
C HIS A 311 0.04 -29.58 6.81
N SER A 312 0.68 -29.67 7.98
CA SER A 312 0.59 -28.63 9.02
C SER A 312 1.14 -27.30 8.54
N VAL A 313 2.34 -27.30 7.96
CA VAL A 313 2.96 -26.10 7.40
C VAL A 313 2.13 -25.55 6.23
N GLY A 314 1.50 -26.41 5.44
CA GLY A 314 0.75 -26.02 4.25
C GLY A 314 -0.52 -25.26 4.60
N TYR A 315 -1.29 -25.80 5.55
CA TYR A 315 -2.47 -25.09 6.08
C TYR A 315 -2.08 -23.81 6.81
N ALA A 316 -0.97 -23.80 7.56
CA ALA A 316 -0.48 -22.58 8.20
C ALA A 316 -0.18 -21.48 7.16
N VAL A 317 0.49 -21.82 6.06
CA VAL A 317 0.76 -20.87 4.95
C VAL A 317 -0.54 -20.31 4.37
N ILE A 318 -1.56 -21.14 4.12
CA ILE A 318 -2.86 -20.68 3.58
C ILE A 318 -3.55 -19.70 4.53
N VAL A 319 -3.64 -20.02 5.82
CA VAL A 319 -4.29 -19.17 6.83
C VAL A 319 -3.54 -17.85 7.01
N LEU A 320 -2.22 -17.91 7.19
CA LEU A 320 -1.40 -16.71 7.33
C LEU A 320 -1.48 -15.81 6.08
N SER A 321 -1.51 -16.42 4.90
CA SER A 321 -1.66 -15.69 3.63
C SER A 321 -2.97 -14.92 3.56
N ALA A 322 -4.09 -15.54 3.94
CA ALA A 322 -5.38 -14.87 3.95
C ALA A 322 -5.40 -13.67 4.91
N VAL A 323 -4.89 -13.86 6.14
CA VAL A 323 -4.75 -12.76 7.12
C VAL A 323 -3.85 -11.65 6.57
N ASN A 324 -2.74 -12.00 5.95
CA ASN A 324 -1.78 -11.02 5.46
C ASN A 324 -2.30 -10.22 4.27
N ILE A 325 -3.11 -10.82 3.39
CA ILE A 325 -3.76 -10.13 2.27
C ILE A 325 -4.77 -9.11 2.80
N PHE A 326 -5.59 -9.44 3.81
CA PHE A 326 -6.49 -8.45 4.42
C PHE A 326 -5.73 -7.29 5.05
N LYS A 327 -4.61 -7.55 5.73
CA LYS A 327 -3.72 -6.49 6.23
C LYS A 327 -3.17 -5.64 5.09
N GLY A 328 -2.72 -6.26 4.00
CA GLY A 328 -2.24 -5.55 2.81
C GLY A 328 -3.29 -4.66 2.17
N LEU A 329 -4.54 -5.13 2.05
CA LEU A 329 -5.67 -4.34 1.54
C LEU A 329 -6.02 -3.17 2.45
N HIS A 330 -5.96 -3.35 3.78
CA HIS A 330 -6.13 -2.26 4.74
C HIS A 330 -4.99 -1.22 4.66
N ILE A 331 -3.77 -1.62 4.30
CA ILE A 331 -2.64 -0.70 4.12
C ILE A 331 -2.75 0.05 2.79
N LEU A 332 -3.23 -0.63 1.75
CA LEU A 332 -3.31 -0.07 0.40
C LEU A 332 -4.49 0.90 0.26
N GLU A 333 -5.58 0.69 1.01
CA GLU A 333 -6.85 1.40 0.89
C GLU A 333 -7.25 1.61 -0.59
N PRO A 334 -7.35 0.51 -1.36
CA PRO A 334 -7.71 0.60 -2.76
C PRO A 334 -9.15 1.11 -2.92
N ALA A 335 -9.51 1.47 -4.15
CA ALA A 335 -10.88 1.83 -4.49
C ALA A 335 -11.90 0.79 -3.98
N SER A 336 -13.15 1.23 -3.80
CA SER A 336 -14.21 0.36 -3.27
C SER A 336 -14.31 -0.96 -4.08
N GLY A 337 -14.50 -2.08 -3.37
CA GLY A 337 -14.73 -3.39 -3.99
C GLY A 337 -13.59 -4.41 -3.91
N TYR A 338 -12.32 -4.02 -3.75
CA TYR A 338 -11.21 -5.00 -3.69
C TYR A 338 -11.31 -5.95 -2.48
N LYS A 339 -11.65 -5.41 -1.31
CA LYS A 339 -11.89 -6.22 -0.10
C LYS A 339 -13.05 -7.20 -0.31
N THR A 340 -14.14 -6.72 -0.92
CA THR A 340 -15.31 -7.54 -1.26
C THR A 340 -14.95 -8.64 -2.25
N ALA A 341 -14.21 -8.32 -3.31
CA ALA A 341 -13.76 -9.28 -4.31
C ALA A 341 -12.93 -10.41 -3.67
N TYR A 342 -12.01 -10.06 -2.75
CA TYR A 342 -11.22 -11.07 -2.05
C TYR A 342 -12.06 -11.94 -1.11
N ILE A 343 -13.06 -11.37 -0.42
CA ILE A 343 -14.03 -12.14 0.38
C ILE A 343 -14.81 -13.13 -0.51
N VAL A 344 -15.27 -12.69 -1.68
CA VAL A 344 -15.97 -13.56 -2.65
C VAL A 344 -15.07 -14.70 -3.13
N ILE A 345 -13.79 -14.43 -3.42
CA ILE A 345 -12.82 -15.48 -3.78
C ILE A 345 -12.69 -16.51 -2.66
N LEU A 346 -12.48 -16.08 -1.41
CA LEU A 346 -12.36 -17.00 -0.27
C LEU A 346 -13.63 -17.83 -0.06
N ALA A 347 -14.81 -17.20 -0.13
CA ALA A 347 -16.10 -17.88 -0.01
C ALA A 347 -16.28 -18.92 -1.13
N THR A 348 -15.87 -18.59 -2.36
CA THR A 348 -15.94 -19.51 -3.51
C THR A 348 -15.02 -20.72 -3.31
N LEU A 349 -13.76 -20.49 -2.92
CA LEU A 349 -12.81 -21.58 -2.65
C LEU A 349 -13.27 -22.48 -1.49
N ALA A 350 -13.81 -21.89 -0.43
CA ALA A 350 -14.38 -22.64 0.70
C ALA A 350 -15.62 -23.44 0.27
N GLY A 351 -16.52 -22.84 -0.51
CA GLY A 351 -17.70 -23.52 -1.06
C GLY A 351 -17.31 -24.72 -1.94
N ILE A 352 -16.36 -24.54 -2.87
CA ILE A 352 -15.81 -25.63 -3.69
C ILE A 352 -15.24 -26.74 -2.80
N ALA A 353 -14.44 -26.39 -1.79
CA ALA A 353 -13.86 -27.37 -0.87
C ALA A 353 -14.93 -28.14 -0.10
N LEU A 354 -15.98 -27.49 0.40
CA LEU A 354 -17.09 -28.13 1.10
C LEU A 354 -17.88 -29.08 0.18
N CYS A 355 -18.19 -28.65 -1.04
CA CYS A 355 -18.85 -29.51 -2.03
C CYS A 355 -18.00 -30.75 -2.37
N LEU A 356 -16.70 -30.57 -2.61
CA LEU A 356 -15.80 -31.68 -2.90
C LEU A 356 -15.61 -32.61 -1.70
N GLU A 357 -15.56 -32.08 -0.46
CA GLU A 357 -15.54 -32.91 0.75
C GLU A 357 -16.79 -33.78 0.83
N ALA A 358 -17.99 -33.21 0.62
CA ALA A 358 -19.25 -33.96 0.61
C ALA A 358 -19.29 -35.08 -0.46
N ILE A 359 -18.75 -34.81 -1.66
CA ILE A 359 -18.70 -35.79 -2.77
C ILE A 359 -17.66 -36.89 -2.52
N THR A 360 -16.48 -36.52 -2.05
CA THR A 360 -15.35 -37.46 -1.92
C THR A 360 -15.43 -38.31 -0.67
N TRP A 361 -16.13 -37.86 0.37
CA TRP A 361 -16.26 -38.57 1.65
C TRP A 361 -16.88 -39.97 1.51
N PRO A 362 -18.03 -40.18 0.82
CA PRO A 362 -18.57 -41.51 0.59
C PRO A 362 -17.62 -42.42 -0.21
N ILE A 363 -16.93 -41.85 -1.21
CA ILE A 363 -15.98 -42.59 -2.06
C ILE A 363 -14.79 -43.08 -1.23
N ALA A 364 -14.25 -42.20 -0.38
CA ALA A 364 -13.16 -42.53 0.53
C ALA A 364 -13.54 -43.64 1.52
N ILE A 365 -14.76 -43.58 2.11
CA ILE A 365 -15.27 -44.64 3.00
C ILE A 365 -15.38 -45.97 2.26
N ARG A 366 -15.99 -46.00 1.07
CA ARG A 366 -16.13 -47.22 0.27
C ARG A 366 -14.77 -47.83 -0.08
N LYS A 367 -13.80 -47.00 -0.45
CA LYS A 367 -12.43 -47.45 -0.77
C LYS A 367 -11.71 -48.02 0.46
N ARG A 368 -11.88 -47.41 1.64
CA ARG A 368 -11.35 -47.94 2.91
C ARG A 368 -11.95 -49.30 3.25
N ARG A 369 -13.28 -49.46 3.13
CA ARG A 369 -13.97 -50.75 3.35
C ARG A 369 -13.44 -51.84 2.41
N ARG A 370 -13.42 -51.57 1.09
CA ARG A 370 -12.89 -52.50 0.08
C ARG A 370 -11.44 -52.94 0.36
N ASN A 371 -10.59 -52.03 0.85
CA ASN A 371 -9.21 -52.36 1.18
C ASN A 371 -9.10 -53.18 2.48
N ALA A 372 -9.95 -52.93 3.48
CA ALA A 372 -10.04 -53.73 4.69
C ALA A 372 -10.50 -55.16 4.37
N ASP A 373 -11.53 -55.30 3.53
CA ASP A 373 -12.04 -56.61 3.10
C ASP A 373 -10.97 -57.44 2.35
N LYS A 374 -10.17 -56.79 1.50
CA LYS A 374 -9.03 -57.42 0.81
C LYS A 374 -7.92 -57.85 1.78
N ALA A 375 -7.66 -57.06 2.83
CA ALA A 375 -6.66 -57.39 3.84
C ALA A 375 -7.10 -58.55 4.75
N SER A 376 -8.40 -58.65 5.06
CA SER A 376 -8.94 -59.78 5.83
C SER A 376 -9.08 -61.06 5.00
N GLY A 377 -9.45 -60.96 3.72
CA GLY A 377 -9.61 -62.12 2.83
C GLY A 377 -8.30 -62.74 2.34
N GLY A 378 -7.18 -61.99 2.35
CA GLY A 378 -5.85 -62.48 1.95
C GLY A 378 -5.19 -63.42 2.97
N ASN A 379 -5.70 -63.49 4.21
CA ASN A 379 -5.12 -64.30 5.28
C ASN A 379 -5.75 -65.71 5.39
N GLY A 380 -6.67 -66.07 4.47
CA GLY A 380 -7.46 -67.31 4.55
C GLY A 380 -6.97 -68.52 3.75
N TRP A 381 -5.85 -68.42 3.02
CA TRP A 381 -5.40 -69.49 2.09
C TRP A 381 -3.97 -70.00 2.34
N GLN A 382 -3.54 -70.14 3.61
CA GLN A 382 -2.25 -70.78 3.95
C GLN A 382 -2.30 -71.77 5.13
N GLN A 383 -3.44 -72.44 5.35
CA GLN A 383 -3.48 -73.65 6.20
C GLN A 383 -4.21 -74.76 5.44
N GLY A 384 -3.43 -75.62 4.79
CA GLY A 384 -3.97 -76.76 4.03
C GLY A 384 -2.96 -77.35 3.05
N ALA A 385 -1.87 -77.91 3.56
CA ALA A 385 -1.10 -79.00 2.96
C ALA A 385 -0.26 -79.67 4.04
#